data_AF-A0A971WVM7-F1
#
_entry.id   AF-A0A971WVM7-F1
#
_cell.length_a   1.000
_cell.length_b   1.000
_cell.length_c   1.000
_cell.angle_alpha   90.00
_cell.angle_beta   90.00
_cell.angle_gamma   90.00
#
_symmetry.space_group_name_H-M   'P 1'
#
loop_
_entity.id
_entity.type
_entity.pdbx_description
1 polymer ?
#
loop_
_entity_poly.entity_id
_entity_poly.type
_entity_poly.pdbx_seq_one_letter_code
_entity_poly.pdbx_strand_id
1 'polypeptide(L)' 'MSKFVNKPVRVIAKNGIPEQFYYHKEYRVEGIQEQWRESGQWWLEESPIHIYRVIAAKSVFELHFFPKTNQWLLYRIED' A
#
# COMPACT_ATOMS: atom_id res chain seq x y z
N MET A 1 -7.22 -9.72 -13.91
CA MET A 1 -6.51 -10.86 -13.22
C MET A 1 -5.67 -10.27 -12.09
N SER A 2 -5.36 -11.02 -11.02
CA SER A 2 -4.53 -10.51 -9.93
C SER A 2 -3.14 -11.14 -9.88
N LYS A 3 -2.14 -10.30 -9.61
CA LYS A 3 -0.74 -10.68 -9.47
C LYS A 3 -0.27 -10.39 -8.06
N PHE A 4 0.12 -11.44 -7.35
CA PHE A 4 0.80 -11.33 -6.06
C PHE A 4 2.25 -10.86 -6.26
N VAL A 5 2.69 -9.87 -5.48
CA VAL A 5 4.02 -9.24 -5.61
C VAL A 5 4.81 -9.38 -4.32
N ASN A 6 4.24 -8.93 -3.21
CA ASN A 6 4.83 -8.92 -1.87
C ASN A 6 6.28 -8.36 -1.81
N LYS A 7 6.49 -7.13 -2.33
CA LYS A 7 7.82 -6.50 -2.37
C LYS A 7 7.84 -5.13 -1.69
N PRO A 8 8.93 -4.79 -0.98
CA PRO A 8 9.10 -3.43 -0.45
C PRO A 8 9.18 -2.44 -1.61
N VAL A 9 8.49 -1.32 -1.47
CA VAL A 9 8.45 -0.24 -2.46
C VAL A 9 8.68 1.11 -1.80
N ARG A 10 9.18 2.07 -2.56
CA ARG A 10 9.25 3.47 -2.11
C ARG A 10 7.92 4.13 -2.43
N VAL A 11 7.33 4.77 -1.42
CA VAL A 11 6.07 5.49 -1.54
C VAL A 11 6.27 6.90 -1.02
N ILE A 12 5.81 7.87 -1.79
CA ILE A 12 5.68 9.26 -1.36
C ILE A 12 4.23 9.40 -0.89
N ALA A 13 4.07 9.55 0.42
CA ALA A 13 2.79 9.75 1.06
C ALA A 13 2.72 11.16 1.67
N LYS A 14 1.57 11.80 1.53
CA LYS A 14 1.27 13.10 2.12
C LYS A 14 0.13 12.95 3.11
N ASN A 15 0.36 13.36 4.35
CA ASN A 15 -0.57 13.15 5.47
C ASN A 15 -1.01 11.68 5.65
N GLY A 16 -0.10 10.73 5.37
CA GLY A 16 -0.40 9.30 5.43
C GLY A 16 -1.23 8.76 4.27
N ILE A 17 -1.41 9.55 3.20
CA ILE A 17 -2.11 9.14 1.98
C ILE A 17 -1.08 8.97 0.86
N PRO A 18 -0.99 7.80 0.19
CA PRO A 18 -0.05 7.57 -0.90
C PRO A 18 -0.40 8.44 -2.12
N GLU A 19 0.55 9.28 -2.58
CA GLU A 19 0.40 10.09 -3.79
C GLU A 19 1.16 9.48 -4.98
N GLN A 20 2.32 8.86 -4.70
CA GLN A 20 3.18 8.26 -5.72
C GLN A 20 3.93 7.06 -5.14
N PHE A 21 4.26 6.08 -5.99
CA PHE A 21 5.07 4.94 -5.59
C PHE A 21 5.95 4.43 -6.75
N TYR A 22 7.06 3.79 -6.41
CA TYR A 22 7.99 3.23 -7.38
C TYR A 22 7.95 1.69 -7.38
N TYR A 23 7.61 1.11 -8.52
CA TYR A 23 7.65 -0.33 -8.77
C TYR A 23 8.07 -0.61 -10.21
N HIS A 24 9.36 -0.90 -10.45
CA HIS A 24 10.02 -0.92 -11.78
C HIS A 24 10.04 0.44 -12.52
N LYS A 25 8.99 1.25 -12.38
CA LYS A 25 8.86 2.63 -12.82
C LYS A 25 8.06 3.42 -11.78
N GLU A 26 8.00 4.72 -11.95
CA GLU A 26 7.16 5.61 -11.13
C GLU A 26 5.68 5.47 -11.53
N TYR A 27 4.82 5.38 -10.52
CA TYR A 27 3.37 5.39 -10.65
C TYR A 27 2.80 6.53 -9.82
N ARG A 28 1.94 7.33 -10.45
CA ARG A 28 1.14 8.35 -9.77
C ARG A 28 -0.19 7.75 -9.36
N VAL A 29 -0.59 7.95 -8.12
CA VAL A 29 -1.91 7.55 -7.63
C VAL A 29 -2.96 8.49 -8.23
N GLU A 30 -3.88 7.93 -9.00
CA GLU A 30 -5.00 8.63 -9.63
C GLU A 30 -6.22 8.68 -8.71
N GLY A 31 -6.34 7.70 -7.81
CA GLY A 31 -7.41 7.64 -6.83
C GLY A 31 -7.17 6.54 -5.80
N ILE A 32 -7.94 6.57 -4.72
CA ILE A 32 -7.94 5.52 -3.69
C ILE A 32 -9.30 4.86 -3.76
N GLN A 33 -9.29 3.58 -4.11
CA GLN A 33 -10.50 2.78 -4.17
C GLN A 33 -10.99 2.47 -2.76
N GLU A 34 -10.08 1.98 -1.90
CA GLU A 34 -10.36 1.61 -0.52
C GLU A 34 -9.14 1.85 0.37
N GLN A 35 -9.38 2.15 1.64
CA GLN A 35 -8.35 2.16 2.67
C GLN A 35 -8.92 1.61 3.97
N TRP A 36 -8.13 0.82 4.68
CA TRP A 36 -8.49 0.32 6.00
C TRP A 36 -7.24 0.11 6.85
N ARG A 37 -7.44 -0.12 8.14
CA ARG A 37 -6.37 -0.45 9.08
C ARG A 37 -6.66 -1.83 9.63
N GLU A 38 -5.75 -2.75 9.40
CA GLU A 38 -5.74 -4.02 10.10
C GLU A 38 -4.97 -3.81 11.38
N SER A 39 -5.70 -3.65 12.49
CA SER A 39 -5.09 -3.82 13.80
C SER A 39 -4.83 -5.32 13.92
N GLY A 40 -3.56 -5.72 14.07
CA GLY A 40 -3.19 -7.12 14.30
C GLY A 40 -3.85 -7.65 15.58
N GLN A 41 -3.37 -8.77 16.10
CA GLN A 41 -3.83 -9.21 17.42
C GLN A 41 -3.41 -8.16 18.46
N TRP A 42 -4.33 -7.24 18.79
CA TRP A 42 -4.12 -6.11 19.70
C TRP A 42 -3.71 -6.56 21.10
N TRP A 43 -4.04 -7.80 21.47
CA TRP A 43 -3.59 -8.47 22.69
C TRP A 43 -2.15 -9.01 22.64
N LEU A 44 -1.49 -9.00 21.48
CA LEU A 44 -0.09 -9.38 21.27
C LEU A 44 0.83 -8.19 20.94
N GLU A 45 0.37 -6.95 21.15
CA GLU A 45 1.13 -5.73 20.81
C GLU A 45 1.52 -5.63 19.32
N GLU A 46 0.79 -6.33 18.44
CA GLU A 46 1.03 -6.23 17.00
C GLU A 46 0.67 -4.83 16.50
N SER A 47 1.58 -4.25 15.72
CA SER A 47 1.39 -2.91 15.17
C SER A 47 0.35 -2.93 14.05
N PRO A 48 -0.53 -1.91 13.99
CA PRO A 48 -1.54 -1.85 12.94
C PRO A 48 -0.86 -1.72 11.58
N ILE A 49 -1.39 -2.42 10.58
CA ILE A 49 -1.01 -2.28 9.18
C ILE A 49 -2.05 -1.39 8.51
N HIS A 50 -1.60 -0.36 7.81
CA HIS A 50 -2.50 0.47 7.01
C HIS A 50 -2.48 -0.03 5.58
N ILE A 51 -3.66 -0.33 5.03
CA ILE A 51 -3.79 -0.89 3.70
C ILE A 51 -4.52 0.10 2.81
N TYR A 52 -3.96 0.32 1.62
CA TYR A 52 -4.47 1.25 0.62
C TYR A 52 -4.59 0.51 -0.71
N ARG A 53 -5.81 0.44 -1.25
CA ARG A 53 -6.05 0.04 -2.64
C ARG A 53 -6.11 1.30 -3.49
N VAL A 54 -5.09 1.51 -4.30
CA VAL A 54 -4.91 2.72 -5.11
C VAL A 54 -5.05 2.42 -6.58
N ILE A 55 -5.65 3.34 -7.33
CA ILE A 55 -5.77 3.27 -8.79
C ILE A 55 -4.57 4.01 -9.37
N ALA A 56 -3.82 3.34 -10.25
CA ALA A 56 -2.74 3.96 -11.00
C ALA A 56 -2.57 3.27 -12.36
N ALA A 57 -2.37 4.03 -13.42
CA ALA A 57 -2.16 3.50 -14.78
C ALA A 57 -3.23 2.48 -15.21
N LYS A 58 -4.50 2.71 -14.83
CA LYS A 58 -5.66 1.83 -15.08
C LYS A 58 -5.67 0.47 -14.36
N SER A 59 -4.77 0.27 -13.39
CA SER A 59 -4.75 -0.93 -12.55
C SER A 59 -4.91 -0.54 -11.08
N VAL A 60 -5.29 -1.51 -10.25
CA VAL A 60 -5.39 -1.34 -8.79
C VAL A 60 -4.14 -1.94 -8.14
N PHE A 61 -3.53 -1.18 -7.24
CA PHE A 61 -2.35 -1.59 -6.48
C PHE A 61 -2.70 -1.62 -5.01
N GLU A 62 -2.38 -2.72 -4.34
CA GLU A 62 -2.57 -2.85 -2.90
C GLU A 62 -1.24 -2.56 -2.18
N LEU A 63 -1.21 -1.42 -1.50
CA LEU A 63 -0.07 -0.94 -0.73
C LEU A 63 -0.32 -1.15 0.75
N HIS A 64 0.62 -1.82 1.43
CA HIS A 64 0.63 -2.00 2.86
C HIS A 64 1.67 -1.08 3.48
N PHE A 65 1.28 -0.32 4.49
CA PHE A 65 2.15 0.53 5.26
C PHE A 65 2.27 0.01 6.69
N PHE A 66 3.51 -0.22 7.11
CA PHE A 66 3.89 -0.68 8.43
C PHE A 66 4.44 0.50 9.23
N PRO A 67 3.63 1.17 10.08
CA PRO A 67 4.04 2.37 10.80
C PRO A 67 5.20 2.13 11.78
N LYS A 68 5.30 0.92 12.38
CA LYS A 68 6.39 0.58 13.30
C LYS A 68 7.78 0.62 12.65
N THR A 69 7.87 0.17 11.41
CA THR A 69 9.12 0.11 10.64
C THR A 69 9.22 1.23 9.59
N ASN A 70 8.19 2.08 9.48
CA ASN A 70 8.02 3.08 8.44
C ASN A 70 8.25 2.51 7.03
N GLN A 71 7.73 1.31 6.78
CA GLN A 71 7.99 0.56 5.56
C GLN A 71 6.71 0.44 4.72
N TRP A 72 6.87 0.58 3.41
CA TRP A 72 5.82 0.33 2.43
C TRP A 72 6.09 -0.95 1.65
N LEU A 73 5.02 -1.67 1.35
CA LEU A 73 5.05 -2.92 0.63
C LEU A 73 3.96 -2.95 -0.42
N LEU A 74 4.32 -3.31 -1.65
CA LEU A 74 3.36 -3.61 -2.71
C LEU A 74 2.99 -5.07 -2.60
N TYR A 75 1.78 -5.33 -2.12
CA TYR A 75 1.29 -6.68 -1.85
C TYR A 75 0.78 -7.34 -3.12
N ARG A 76 -0.09 -6.63 -3.86
CA ARG A 76 -0.81 -7.18 -5.00
C ARG A 76 -1.10 -6.11 -6.06
N ILE A 77 -1.21 -6.54 -7.31
CA ILE A 77 -1.64 -5.73 -8.45
C ILE A 77 -2.86 -6.41 -9.08
N GLU A 78 -3.87 -5.65 -9.46
CA GLU A 78 -5.10 -6.13 -10.07
C GLU A 78 -5.37 -5.33 -11.35
N ASP A 79 -5.60 -6.06 -12.44
CA ASP A 79 -6.07 -5.54 -13.73
C ASP A 79 -7.58 -5.81 -13.88
#